data_AF-A0A7D9EHF0-F1
#
_entry.id   AF-A0A7D9EHF0-F1
#
_cell.length_a   1.000
_cell.length_b   1.000
_cell.length_c   1.000
_cell.angle_alpha   90.00
_cell.angle_beta   90.00
_cell.angle_gamma   90.00
#
_symmetry.space_group_name_H-M   'P 1'
#
loop_
_entity.id
_entity.type
_entity.pdbx_description
1 polymer ?
#
loop_
_entity_poly.entity_id
_entity_poly.type
_entity_poly.pdbx_seq_one_letter_code
_entity_poly.pdbx_strand_id
1 'polypeptide(L)'
;SIAAVIKPPVQDVVQFLKEHIQHDVRCIARSTGNNDDEAVQIIHLVLVNIVNNLGQQGANSNIDGNLTTKDSRRVWEDTFMTTYLNPVLSAISQLLQDSSSRIVQDERLGNNPLMRLVYELDFPNYEAIVKLDPMCPALWRCRKKITIKYLSLKFQEYSQGCDKPDRCEVLAEFLKKVCA
;
A
#
# COMPACT_ATOMS: atom_id res chain seq x y z
N SER A 1 -9.09 25.60 -16.06
CA SER A 1 -10.02 24.81 -15.23
C SER A 1 -9.71 23.33 -15.41
N ILE A 2 -9.77 22.52 -14.35
CA ILE A 2 -9.52 21.06 -14.39
C ILE A 2 -10.41 20.36 -15.44
N ALA A 3 -11.63 20.87 -15.63
CA ALA A 3 -12.58 20.38 -16.64
C ALA A 3 -12.00 20.35 -18.07
N ALA A 4 -11.07 21.26 -18.41
CA ALA A 4 -10.48 21.34 -19.74
C ALA A 4 -9.43 20.23 -20.00
N VAL A 5 -8.85 19.67 -18.93
CA VAL A 5 -7.83 18.62 -18.98
C VAL A 5 -8.46 17.24 -19.16
N ILE A 6 -9.65 17.03 -18.59
CA ILE A 6 -10.35 15.73 -18.61
C ILE A 6 -10.93 15.46 -20.01
N LYS A 7 -10.62 14.28 -20.56
CA LYS A 7 -11.14 13.79 -21.84
C LYS A 7 -11.65 12.35 -21.67
N PRO A 8 -12.88 12.03 -22.12
CA PRO A 8 -13.90 12.93 -22.66
C PRO A 8 -14.45 13.91 -21.61
N PRO A 9 -15.09 15.03 -22.02
CA PRO A 9 -15.70 15.97 -21.07
C PRO A 9 -16.76 15.30 -20.20
N VAL A 10 -16.82 15.69 -18.93
CA VAL A 10 -17.76 15.14 -17.94
C VAL A 10 -18.62 16.26 -17.36
N GLN A 11 -19.86 15.93 -17.01
CA GLN A 11 -20.82 16.90 -16.49
C GLN A 11 -20.49 17.34 -15.06
N ASP A 12 -20.11 16.41 -14.19
CA ASP A 12 -19.68 16.67 -12.82
C ASP A 12 -18.24 16.20 -12.62
N VAL A 13 -17.31 17.15 -12.66
CA VAL A 13 -15.87 16.89 -12.50
C VAL A 13 -15.54 16.40 -11.09
N VAL A 14 -16.23 16.91 -10.05
CA VAL A 14 -15.93 16.57 -8.66
C VAL A 14 -16.35 15.13 -8.39
N GLN A 15 -17.56 14.76 -8.80
CA GLN A 15 -18.05 13.40 -8.65
C GLN A 15 -17.21 12.42 -9.47
N PHE A 16 -16.87 12.76 -10.71
CA PHE A 16 -16.01 11.94 -11.56
C PHE A 16 -14.65 11.62 -10.91
N LEU A 17 -13.97 12.63 -10.36
CA LEU A 17 -12.67 12.45 -9.69
C LEU A 17 -12.82 11.65 -8.39
N LYS A 18 -13.88 11.89 -7.62
CA LYS A 18 -14.17 11.14 -6.38
C LYS A 18 -14.36 9.65 -6.67
N GLU A 19 -15.11 9.32 -7.71
CA GLU A 19 -15.33 7.92 -8.13
C GLU A 19 -14.04 7.25 -8.60
N HIS A 20 -13.17 7.99 -9.32
CA HIS A 20 -11.85 7.49 -9.70
C HIS A 20 -10.99 7.19 -8.48
N ILE A 21 -10.90 8.11 -7.52
CA ILE A 21 -10.14 7.89 -6.28
C ILE A 21 -10.66 6.65 -5.53
N GLN A 22 -11.98 6.49 -5.43
CA GLN A 22 -12.58 5.30 -4.80
C GLN A 22 -12.31 4.01 -5.57
N HIS A 23 -12.24 4.07 -6.89
CA HIS A 23 -11.82 2.93 -7.71
C HIS A 23 -10.35 2.60 -7.47
N ASP A 24 -9.48 3.61 -7.46
CA ASP A 24 -8.04 3.44 -7.30
C ASP A 24 -7.68 2.87 -5.92
N VAL A 25 -8.33 3.32 -4.84
CA VAL A 25 -8.19 2.73 -3.50
C VAL A 25 -8.50 1.22 -3.52
N ARG A 26 -9.59 0.81 -4.17
CA ARG A 26 -9.95 -0.61 -4.31
C ARG A 26 -8.94 -1.39 -5.18
N CYS A 27 -8.39 -0.75 -6.20
CA CYS A 27 -7.34 -1.34 -7.04
C CYS A 27 -6.04 -1.54 -6.24
N ILE A 28 -5.67 -0.59 -5.37
CA ILE A 28 -4.54 -0.70 -4.44
C ILE A 28 -4.77 -1.83 -3.45
N ALA A 29 -5.95 -1.88 -2.81
CA ALA A 29 -6.32 -2.95 -1.87
C ALA A 29 -6.13 -4.34 -2.50
N ARG A 30 -6.73 -4.55 -3.69
CA ARG A 30 -6.62 -5.82 -4.44
C ARG A 30 -5.20 -6.15 -4.85
N SER A 31 -4.43 -5.17 -5.31
CA SER A 31 -3.06 -5.37 -5.79
C SER A 31 -2.09 -5.65 -4.65
N THR A 32 -2.34 -5.07 -3.48
CA THR A 32 -1.51 -5.26 -2.30
C THR A 32 -2.00 -6.37 -1.37
N GLY A 33 -3.09 -7.06 -1.72
CA GLY A 33 -3.67 -8.14 -0.89
C GLY A 33 -4.27 -7.65 0.44
N ASN A 34 -4.51 -6.35 0.55
CA ASN A 34 -4.96 -5.66 1.75
C ASN A 34 -6.45 -5.30 1.65
N ASN A 35 -7.04 -4.87 2.76
CA ASN A 35 -8.39 -4.30 2.75
C ASN A 35 -8.38 -2.82 2.32
N ASP A 36 -9.56 -2.23 2.15
CA ASP A 36 -9.70 -0.84 1.69
C ASP A 36 -9.12 0.17 2.70
N ASP A 37 -9.23 -0.10 4.01
CA ASP A 37 -8.66 0.77 5.06
C ASP A 37 -7.12 0.75 5.05
N GLU A 38 -6.53 -0.45 4.92
CA GLU A 38 -5.09 -0.62 4.75
C GLU A 38 -4.60 0.04 3.45
N ALA A 39 -5.39 0.02 2.37
CA ALA A 39 -5.06 0.73 1.13
C ALA A 39 -5.04 2.25 1.33
N VAL A 40 -5.99 2.81 2.08
CA VAL A 40 -5.98 4.22 2.50
C VAL A 40 -4.75 4.51 3.38
N GLN A 41 -4.40 3.60 4.30
CA GLN A 41 -3.22 3.74 5.14
C GLN A 41 -1.92 3.78 4.30
N ILE A 42 -1.83 2.96 3.26
CA ILE A 42 -0.70 2.98 2.30
C ILE A 42 -0.59 4.34 1.61
N ILE A 43 -1.71 4.91 1.16
CA ILE A 43 -1.72 6.25 0.55
C ILE A 43 -1.23 7.29 1.56
N HIS A 44 -1.67 7.23 2.81
CA HIS A 44 -1.18 8.12 3.86
C HIS A 44 0.32 7.97 4.12
N LEU A 45 0.86 6.75 4.12
CA LEU A 45 2.28 6.49 4.26
C LEU A 45 3.09 7.11 3.11
N VAL A 46 2.60 7.00 1.87
CA VAL A 46 3.21 7.67 0.71
C VAL A 46 3.16 9.19 0.87
N LEU A 47 2.03 9.77 1.27
CA LEU A 47 1.90 11.21 1.50
C LEU A 47 2.86 11.71 2.59
N VAL A 48 3.00 10.98 3.70
CA VAL A 48 3.97 11.29 4.75
C VAL A 48 5.39 11.20 4.20
N ASN A 49 5.71 10.18 3.41
CA ASN A 49 7.03 10.04 2.79
C ASN A 49 7.34 11.20 1.83
N ILE A 50 6.35 11.67 1.07
CA ILE A 50 6.46 12.88 0.23
C ILE A 50 6.81 14.08 1.10
N VAL A 51 6.00 14.37 2.13
CA VAL A 51 6.20 15.51 3.03
C VAL A 51 7.59 15.50 3.67
N ASN A 52 8.04 14.35 4.16
CA ASN A 52 9.34 14.20 4.80
C ASN A 52 10.52 14.38 3.83
N ASN A 53 10.31 14.16 2.53
CA ASN A 53 11.35 14.20 1.51
C ASN A 53 11.14 15.33 0.48
N LEU A 54 10.33 16.35 0.79
CA LEU A 54 10.14 17.53 -0.07
C LEU A 54 11.47 18.25 -0.36
N GLY A 55 12.40 18.25 0.60
CA GLY A 55 13.73 18.85 0.47
C GLY A 55 14.70 18.06 -0.41
N GLN A 56 14.41 16.80 -0.74
CA GLN A 56 15.28 15.97 -1.60
C GLN A 56 15.10 16.25 -3.10
N GLN A 57 14.10 17.06 -3.50
CA GLN A 57 13.96 17.51 -4.89
C GLN A 57 14.99 18.57 -5.32
N GLY A 58 15.91 18.95 -4.42
CA GLY A 58 16.94 19.95 -4.70
C GLY A 58 18.10 19.40 -5.53
N ALA A 59 18.05 19.59 -6.86
CA ALA A 59 19.03 20.37 -7.63
C ALA A 59 19.24 19.94 -9.09
N ASN A 60 18.84 18.74 -9.52
CA ASN A 60 19.38 18.15 -10.76
C ASN A 60 18.36 17.57 -11.77
N SER A 61 17.06 17.74 -11.57
CA SER A 61 16.08 17.24 -12.54
C SER A 61 15.65 18.38 -13.47
N ASN A 62 16.06 18.32 -14.75
CA ASN A 62 15.54 19.16 -15.84
C ASN A 62 14.07 18.81 -16.17
N ILE A 63 13.23 18.62 -15.15
CA ILE A 63 11.80 18.33 -15.31
C ILE A 63 11.12 19.67 -15.56
N ASP A 64 10.45 19.77 -16.70
CA ASP A 64 9.53 20.87 -16.96
C ASP A 64 8.39 20.82 -15.95
N GLY A 65 8.25 21.86 -15.13
CA GLY A 65 7.19 21.94 -14.12
C GLY A 65 5.77 21.89 -14.69
N ASN A 66 5.60 22.16 -15.99
CA ASN A 66 4.31 22.02 -16.70
C ASN A 66 4.13 20.64 -17.35
N LEU A 67 5.13 19.76 -17.28
CA LEU A 67 5.09 18.39 -17.81
C LEU A 67 4.63 18.31 -19.28
N THR A 68 5.04 19.27 -20.11
CA THR A 68 4.52 19.44 -21.47
C THR A 68 4.96 18.33 -22.42
N THR A 69 6.18 17.80 -22.24
CA THR A 69 6.74 16.74 -23.07
C THR A 69 6.51 15.36 -22.47
N LYS A 70 6.52 14.32 -23.31
CA LYS A 70 6.47 12.93 -22.84
C LYS A 70 7.71 12.57 -22.01
N ASP A 71 8.88 13.06 -22.42
CA ASP A 71 10.13 12.79 -21.72
C ASP A 71 10.15 13.42 -20.33
N SER A 72 9.68 14.67 -20.19
CA SER A 72 9.56 15.32 -18.89
C SER A 72 8.61 14.56 -17.94
N ARG A 73 7.49 14.05 -18.47
CA ARG A 73 6.57 13.21 -17.68
C ARG A 73 7.22 11.91 -17.23
N ARG A 74 7.92 11.22 -18.13
CA ARG A 74 8.63 9.98 -17.80
C ARG A 74 9.70 10.18 -16.73
N VAL A 75 10.50 11.24 -16.83
CA VAL A 75 11.54 11.57 -15.84
C VAL A 75 10.89 11.90 -14.49
N TRP A 76 9.76 12.62 -14.50
CA TRP A 76 9.00 12.89 -13.29
C TRP A 76 8.43 11.60 -12.66
N GLU A 77 7.82 10.71 -13.45
CA GLU A 77 7.29 9.43 -12.99
C GLU A 77 8.37 8.56 -12.35
N ASP A 78 9.53 8.41 -13.01
CA ASP A 78 10.65 7.63 -12.49
C ASP A 78 11.22 8.22 -11.20
N THR A 79 11.39 9.54 -11.15
CA THR A 79 11.86 10.26 -9.96
C THR A 79 10.86 10.12 -8.80
N PHE A 80 9.56 10.24 -9.09
CA PHE A 80 8.50 10.09 -8.11
C PHE A 80 8.46 8.67 -7.54
N MET A 81 8.55 7.66 -8.42
CA MET A 81 8.54 6.26 -8.04
C MET A 81 9.74 5.92 -7.15
N THR A 82 10.94 6.32 -7.57
CA THR A 82 12.18 6.01 -6.84
C THR A 82 12.27 6.73 -5.50
N THR A 83 11.86 8.00 -5.43
CA THR A 83 12.01 8.83 -4.23
C THR A 83 10.90 8.60 -3.22
N TYR A 84 9.65 8.47 -3.68
CA TYR A 84 8.49 8.50 -2.78
C TYR A 84 7.76 7.17 -2.66
N LEU A 85 7.67 6.41 -3.75
CA LEU A 85 6.77 5.25 -3.80
C LEU A 85 7.49 3.95 -3.44
N ASN A 86 8.65 3.69 -4.04
CA ASN A 86 9.44 2.48 -3.81
C ASN A 86 9.86 2.27 -2.34
N PRO A 87 10.28 3.30 -1.57
CA PRO A 87 10.61 3.11 -0.16
C PRO A 87 9.43 2.66 0.69
N VAL A 88 8.21 3.05 0.32
CA VAL A 88 6.99 2.61 1.01
C VAL A 88 6.62 1.20 0.57
N LEU A 89 6.66 0.90 -0.73
CA LEU A 89 6.29 -0.41 -1.24
C LEU A 89 7.24 -1.53 -0.77
N SER A 90 8.53 -1.25 -0.63
CA SER A 90 9.51 -2.25 -0.18
C SER A 90 9.39 -2.63 1.29
N ALA A 91 8.76 -1.78 2.10
CA ALA A 91 8.59 -1.99 3.54
C ALA A 91 7.10 -1.93 3.96
N ILE A 92 6.18 -2.13 3.00
CA ILE A 92 4.75 -1.84 3.19
C ILE A 92 4.15 -2.63 4.36
N SER A 93 4.58 -3.87 4.56
CA SER A 93 4.06 -4.72 5.64
C SER A 93 4.52 -4.25 7.01
N GLN A 94 5.79 -3.89 7.13
CA GLN A 94 6.33 -3.35 8.37
C GLN A 94 5.69 -1.99 8.68
N LEU A 95 5.59 -1.10 7.69
CA LEU A 95 4.99 0.22 7.87
C LEU A 95 3.51 0.14 8.27
N LEU A 96 2.74 -0.79 7.69
CA LEU A 96 1.36 -1.05 8.08
C LEU A 96 1.25 -1.60 9.52
N GLN A 97 2.16 -2.49 9.92
CA GLN A 97 2.20 -3.01 11.28
C GLN A 97 2.55 -1.93 12.30
N ASP A 98 3.57 -1.11 12.02
CA ASP A 98 3.99 0.01 12.87
C ASP A 98 2.87 1.04 13.00
N SER A 99 2.23 1.37 11.87
CA SER A 99 1.07 2.24 11.82
C SER A 99 -0.09 1.71 12.67
N SER A 100 -0.45 0.44 12.50
CA SER A 100 -1.54 -0.18 13.27
C SER A 100 -1.22 -0.19 14.77
N SER A 101 0.04 -0.46 15.13
CA SER A 101 0.49 -0.40 16.52
C SER A 101 0.33 1.00 17.13
N ARG A 102 0.60 2.06 16.36
CA ARG A 102 0.37 3.44 16.80
C ARG A 102 -1.11 3.75 16.98
N ILE A 103 -1.98 3.27 16.07
CA ILE A 103 -3.45 3.47 16.19
C ILE A 103 -3.97 2.78 17.44
N VAL A 104 -3.50 1.57 17.71
CA VAL A 104 -3.83 0.78 18.91
C VAL A 104 -3.40 1.49 20.19
N GLN A 105 -2.25 2.16 20.19
CA GLN A 105 -1.73 2.89 21.34
C GLN A 105 -2.41 4.26 21.57
N ASP A 106 -3.16 4.78 20.60
CA ASP A 106 -3.95 6.00 20.77
C ASP A 106 -5.13 5.72 21.70
N GLU A 107 -5.11 6.24 22.94
CA GLU A 107 -6.13 6.00 23.96
C GLU A 107 -7.56 6.33 23.52
N ARG A 108 -7.74 7.22 22.53
CA ARG A 108 -9.07 7.59 22.01
C ARG A 108 -9.65 6.49 21.11
N LEU A 109 -8.79 5.72 20.45
CA LEU A 109 -9.17 4.68 19.50
C LEU A 109 -8.97 3.27 20.08
N GLY A 110 -7.86 3.03 20.76
CA GLY A 110 -7.49 1.73 21.35
C GLY A 110 -8.33 1.30 22.56
N ASN A 111 -9.04 2.22 23.20
CA ASN A 111 -10.01 1.88 24.26
C ASN A 111 -11.40 1.53 23.71
N ASN A 112 -11.65 1.74 22.41
CA ASN A 112 -12.92 1.38 21.79
C ASN A 112 -13.03 -0.17 21.69
N PRO A 113 -14.05 -0.81 22.29
CA PRO A 113 -14.19 -2.27 22.28
C PRO A 113 -14.22 -2.89 20.88
N LEU A 114 -14.80 -2.19 19.90
CA LEU A 114 -14.83 -2.67 18.51
C LEU A 114 -13.43 -2.62 17.89
N MET A 115 -12.65 -1.57 18.14
CA MET A 115 -11.29 -1.46 17.62
C MET A 115 -10.37 -2.51 18.25
N ARG A 116 -10.52 -2.79 19.54
CA ARG A 116 -9.77 -3.86 20.22
C ARG A 116 -10.07 -5.24 19.64
N LEU A 117 -11.33 -5.47 19.27
CA LEU A 117 -11.75 -6.70 18.58
C LEU A 117 -11.14 -6.79 17.18
N VAL A 118 -11.23 -5.72 16.38
CA VAL A 118 -10.73 -5.66 15.00
C VAL A 118 -9.20 -5.80 14.93
N TYR A 119 -8.47 -5.20 15.87
CA TYR A 119 -7.02 -5.31 15.98
C TYR A 119 -6.54 -6.51 16.80
N GLU A 120 -7.45 -7.39 17.20
CA GLU A 120 -7.15 -8.63 17.91
C GLU A 120 -6.36 -8.45 19.23
N LEU A 121 -6.58 -7.34 19.95
CA LEU A 121 -5.77 -6.98 21.14
C LEU A 121 -6.09 -7.79 22.39
N ASP A 122 -7.32 -8.27 22.50
CA ASP A 122 -7.86 -8.96 23.68
C ASP A 122 -7.79 -10.49 23.57
N PHE A 123 -7.23 -11.02 22.48
CA PHE A 123 -7.17 -12.47 22.26
C PHE A 123 -5.88 -13.08 22.83
N PRO A 124 -5.97 -14.21 23.55
CA PRO A 124 -4.80 -14.88 24.09
C PRO A 124 -3.87 -15.38 22.98
N ASN A 125 -2.58 -15.47 23.29
CA ASN A 125 -1.57 -15.96 22.37
C ASN A 125 -1.89 -17.42 21.98
N TYR A 126 -2.15 -17.64 20.70
CA TYR A 126 -2.82 -18.83 20.16
C TYR A 126 -2.01 -20.13 20.30
N GLU A 127 -0.73 -20.05 20.66
CA GLU A 127 0.15 -21.19 20.96
C GLU A 127 -0.38 -22.04 22.14
N ALA A 128 -1.30 -21.51 22.94
CA ALA A 128 -1.94 -22.20 24.05
C ALA A 128 -3.26 -22.94 23.70
N ILE A 129 -3.72 -22.92 22.42
CA ILE A 129 -5.01 -23.52 22.04
C ILE A 129 -4.85 -25.01 21.79
N VAL A 130 -5.19 -25.81 22.81
CA VAL A 130 -5.08 -27.28 22.79
C VAL A 130 -6.24 -27.96 22.04
N LYS A 131 -7.39 -27.27 21.87
CA LYS A 131 -8.57 -27.79 21.15
C LYS A 131 -9.23 -26.70 20.31
N LEU A 132 -9.47 -27.01 19.04
CA LEU A 132 -10.23 -26.17 18.10
C LEU A 132 -11.73 -26.47 18.28
N ASP A 133 -12.43 -25.57 18.97
CA ASP A 133 -13.89 -25.57 19.10
C ASP A 133 -14.52 -24.50 18.17
N PRO A 134 -15.75 -24.65 17.64
CA PRO A 134 -16.38 -23.63 16.80
C PRO A 134 -16.51 -22.24 17.43
N MET A 135 -16.48 -22.13 18.77
CA MET A 135 -16.49 -20.84 19.48
C MET A 135 -15.09 -20.23 19.63
N CYS A 136 -14.05 -20.90 19.12
CA CYS A 136 -12.68 -20.40 19.15
C CYS A 136 -12.52 -19.18 18.22
N PRO A 137 -12.14 -17.99 18.75
CA PRO A 137 -11.96 -16.79 17.92
C PRO A 137 -10.95 -16.95 16.79
N ALA A 138 -9.96 -17.83 16.96
CA ALA A 138 -8.94 -18.14 15.96
C ALA A 138 -9.54 -18.66 14.63
N LEU A 139 -10.68 -19.35 14.69
CA LEU A 139 -11.37 -19.88 13.51
C LEU A 139 -12.07 -18.77 12.70
N TRP A 140 -12.49 -17.70 13.36
CA TRP A 140 -13.25 -16.61 12.75
C TRP A 140 -12.37 -15.44 12.30
N ARG A 141 -11.05 -15.60 12.40
CA ARG A 141 -10.10 -14.58 12.01
C ARG A 141 -10.15 -14.30 10.51
N CYS A 142 -10.30 -13.02 10.15
CA CYS A 142 -10.20 -12.59 8.76
C CYS A 142 -8.75 -12.68 8.29
N ARG A 143 -8.48 -13.53 7.29
CA ARG A 143 -7.14 -13.69 6.71
C ARG A 143 -7.03 -12.97 5.38
N LYS A 144 -5.85 -12.42 5.10
CA LYS A 144 -5.54 -11.80 3.81
C LYS A 144 -5.70 -12.83 2.68
N LYS A 145 -6.34 -12.43 1.58
CA LYS A 145 -6.45 -13.25 0.38
C LYS A 145 -5.11 -13.26 -0.33
N ILE A 146 -4.57 -14.44 -0.60
CA ILE A 146 -3.32 -14.58 -1.35
C ILE A 146 -3.64 -14.44 -2.84
N THR A 147 -3.22 -13.32 -3.44
CA THR A 147 -3.31 -13.06 -4.88
C THR A 147 -1.92 -13.10 -5.52
N ILE A 148 -1.85 -13.24 -6.85
CA ILE A 148 -0.56 -13.20 -7.56
C ILE A 148 0.15 -11.86 -7.33
N LYS A 149 -0.59 -10.75 -7.33
CA LYS A 149 -0.03 -9.42 -7.07
C LYS A 149 0.49 -9.29 -5.63
N TYR A 150 -0.23 -9.82 -4.66
CA TYR A 150 0.24 -9.88 -3.27
C TYR A 150 1.52 -10.72 -3.15
N LEU A 151 1.58 -11.86 -3.83
CA LEU A 151 2.78 -12.68 -3.88
C LEU A 151 3.97 -11.91 -4.50
N SER A 152 3.75 -11.18 -5.60
CA SER A 152 4.76 -10.31 -6.21
C SER A 152 5.28 -9.24 -5.25
N LEU A 153 4.37 -8.58 -4.52
CA LEU A 153 4.74 -7.59 -3.51
C LEU A 153 5.58 -8.22 -2.39
N LYS A 154 5.14 -9.37 -1.86
CA LYS A 154 5.89 -10.12 -0.83
C LYS A 154 7.26 -10.57 -1.33
N PHE A 155 7.34 -11.01 -2.58
CA PHE A 155 8.59 -11.40 -3.20
C PHE A 155 9.54 -10.20 -3.35
N GLN A 156 9.02 -9.01 -3.69
CA GLN A 156 9.79 -7.78 -3.75
C GLN A 156 10.33 -7.39 -2.37
N GLU A 157 9.50 -7.38 -1.32
CA GLU A 157 9.95 -7.13 0.07
C GLU A 157 11.06 -8.12 0.48
N TYR A 158 10.88 -9.41 0.17
CA TYR A 158 11.83 -10.47 0.49
C TYR A 158 13.17 -10.32 -0.27
N SER A 159 13.13 -9.96 -1.55
CA SER A 159 14.31 -9.85 -2.43
C SER A 159 15.27 -8.71 -2.07
N GLN A 160 14.83 -7.76 -1.24
CA GLN A 160 15.64 -6.65 -0.74
C GLN A 160 16.35 -6.96 0.59
N GLY A 161 16.06 -8.11 1.23
CA GLY A 161 16.76 -8.58 2.43
C GLY A 161 18.15 -9.15 2.15
N CYS A 162 19.00 -9.23 3.18
CA CYS A 162 20.41 -9.68 3.09
C CYS A 162 20.58 -11.15 2.63
N ASP A 163 19.55 -11.99 2.74
CA ASP A 163 19.59 -13.40 2.34
C ASP A 163 18.88 -13.58 0.99
N LYS A 164 19.61 -13.37 -0.10
CA LYS A 164 19.15 -13.78 -1.43
C LYS A 164 19.41 -15.27 -1.60
N PRO A 165 18.40 -16.15 -1.66
CA PRO A 165 18.62 -17.46 -2.24
C PRO A 165 18.72 -17.30 -3.77
N ASP A 166 19.83 -17.74 -4.36
CA ASP A 166 20.09 -17.86 -5.82
C ASP A 166 19.06 -18.73 -6.58
N ARG A 167 17.89 -19.03 -6.00
CA ARG A 167 16.96 -20.08 -6.44
C ARG A 167 15.60 -19.61 -6.94
N CYS A 168 15.36 -18.30 -7.02
CA CYS A 168 14.03 -17.77 -7.39
C CYS A 168 13.98 -17.00 -8.71
N GLU A 169 14.97 -17.12 -9.59
CA GLU A 169 15.03 -16.38 -10.86
C GLU A 169 13.81 -16.64 -11.77
N VAL A 170 13.40 -17.92 -11.88
CA VAL A 170 12.23 -18.31 -12.68
C VAL A 170 10.95 -17.69 -12.12
N LEU A 171 10.81 -17.68 -10.79
CA LEU A 171 9.66 -17.06 -10.13
C LEU A 171 9.67 -15.54 -10.33
N ALA A 172 10.84 -14.89 -10.24
CA ALA A 172 10.97 -13.46 -10.49
C ALA A 172 10.55 -13.10 -11.93
N GLU A 173 11.00 -13.84 -12.93
CA GLU A 173 10.62 -13.62 -14.34
C GLU A 173 9.13 -13.90 -14.59
N PHE A 174 8.57 -14.94 -13.94
CA PHE A 174 7.14 -15.22 -14.00
C PHE A 174 6.32 -14.06 -13.40
N LEU A 175 6.67 -13.59 -12.21
CA LEU A 175 5.94 -12.52 -11.52
C LEU A 175 6.05 -11.19 -12.26
N LYS A 176 7.22 -10.88 -12.88
CA LYS A 176 7.38 -9.73 -13.78
C LYS A 176 6.41 -9.80 -14.97
N LYS A 177 6.30 -10.96 -15.64
CA LYS A 177 5.44 -11.11 -16.83
C LYS A 177 3.95 -11.10 -16.51
N VAL A 178 3.55 -11.62 -15.35
CA VAL A 178 2.14 -11.70 -14.95
C VAL A 178 1.64 -10.40 -14.32
N CYS A 179 2.54 -9.56 -13.80
CA CYS A 179 2.19 -8.28 -13.19
C CYS A 179 2.50 -7.04 -14.05
N ALA A 180 3.14 -7.21 -15.22
CA ALA A 180 3.30 -6.17 -16.24
C ALA A 180 2.00 -5.97 -17.03
#